data_AF-A0A1I1UIA5-F1
#
_entry.id   AF-A0A1I1UIA5-F1
#
_cell.length_a   1.000
_cell.length_b   1.000
_cell.length_c   1.000
_cell.angle_alpha   90.00
_cell.angle_beta   90.00
_cell.angle_gamma   90.00
#
_symmetry.space_group_name_H-M   'P 1'
#
loop_
_entity.id
_entity.type
_entity.pdbx_description
1 polymer ?
#
loop_
_entity_poly.entity_id
_entity_poly.type
_entity_poly.pdbx_seq_one_letter_code
_entity_poly.pdbx_strand_id
1 'polypeptide(L)'
;MADNGSPPSMPLLSSLFSRVTSARASFGPDTSPDASARRVFTSGLDAWRIAREEGCSAVVLGHHRDDILETFFMNLFHGGRRATMPPKLVNEGGDLFLYRPLAHVAEADCGKFARAMDYPIILCGSRDGLQRQQVKQILDGWERNSPGRRQVMVRALMNARHSHLLDPALFDFAGLERRAETAPDDAPRLSESH
;
A
#
# COMPACT_ATOMS: atom_id res chain seq x y z
N MET A 1 12.34 2.66 -35.78
CA MET A 1 12.62 1.24 -35.49
C MET A 1 12.38 1.05 -34.00
N ALA A 2 11.25 0.46 -33.63
CA ALA A 2 10.97 0.08 -32.25
C ALA A 2 11.74 -1.21 -31.96
N ASP A 3 12.61 -1.18 -30.95
CA ASP A 3 13.35 -2.33 -30.46
C ASP A 3 12.36 -3.32 -29.84
N ASN A 4 12.16 -4.44 -30.54
CA ASN A 4 11.25 -5.51 -30.14
C ASN A 4 11.99 -6.42 -29.13
N GLY A 5 12.22 -5.87 -27.94
CA GLY A 5 12.89 -6.55 -26.84
C GLY A 5 12.19 -7.88 -26.52
N SER A 6 12.98 -8.95 -26.50
CA SER A 6 12.51 -10.32 -26.28
C SER A 6 11.58 -10.44 -25.06
N PRO A 7 10.54 -11.30 -25.11
CA PRO A 7 9.59 -11.44 -24.01
C PRO A 7 10.33 -11.82 -22.72
N PRO A 8 9.93 -11.26 -21.56
CA PRO A 8 10.56 -11.58 -20.29
C PRO A 8 10.43 -13.09 -20.03
N SER A 9 11.53 -13.70 -19.60
CA SER A 9 11.59 -15.13 -19.30
C SER A 9 10.47 -15.56 -18.34
N MET A 10 9.86 -16.72 -18.59
CA MET A 10 8.79 -17.39 -17.81
C MET A 10 8.90 -17.30 -16.25
N PRO A 11 10.09 -17.30 -15.60
CA PRO A 11 10.19 -17.16 -14.14
C PRO A 11 9.70 -15.82 -13.59
N LEU A 12 9.80 -14.73 -14.36
CA LEU A 12 9.36 -13.40 -13.93
C LEU A 12 7.83 -13.29 -13.94
N LEU A 13 7.18 -13.92 -14.91
CA LEU A 13 5.73 -13.99 -15.00
C LEU A 13 5.14 -14.79 -13.84
N SER A 14 5.74 -15.93 -13.45
CA SER A 14 5.23 -16.73 -12.33
C SER A 14 5.36 -16.02 -10.97
N SER A 15 6.47 -15.33 -10.72
CA SER A 15 6.68 -14.50 -9.51
C SER A 15 5.67 -13.36 -9.41
N LEU A 16 5.41 -12.69 -10.54
CA LEU A 16 4.45 -11.59 -10.55
C LEU A 16 3.01 -12.08 -10.43
N PHE A 17 2.66 -13.15 -11.16
CA PHE A 17 1.36 -13.79 -11.05
C PHE A 17 1.13 -14.25 -9.61
N SER A 18 2.14 -14.87 -8.98
CA SER A 18 2.12 -15.25 -7.57
C SER A 18 1.86 -14.06 -6.64
N ARG A 19 2.52 -12.91 -6.82
CA ARG A 19 2.28 -11.70 -6.01
C ARG A 19 0.89 -11.10 -6.23
N VAL A 20 0.39 -11.11 -7.46
CA VAL A 20 -0.97 -10.66 -7.81
C VAL A 20 -2.02 -11.61 -7.23
N THR A 21 -1.81 -12.93 -7.30
CA THR A 21 -2.69 -13.93 -6.66
C THR A 21 -2.56 -13.96 -5.14
N SER A 22 -1.39 -13.68 -4.58
CA SER A 22 -1.16 -13.60 -3.12
C SER A 22 -1.84 -12.37 -2.51
N ALA A 23 -2.12 -11.32 -3.29
CA ALA A 23 -2.95 -10.22 -2.83
C ALA A 23 -4.36 -10.69 -2.44
N ARG A 24 -4.83 -11.84 -2.96
CA ARG A 24 -6.07 -12.51 -2.55
C ARG A 24 -6.04 -12.95 -1.08
N ALA A 25 -4.86 -13.20 -0.51
CA ALA A 25 -4.69 -13.66 0.86
C ALA A 25 -4.69 -12.53 1.91
N SER A 26 -4.61 -11.26 1.48
CA SER A 26 -4.70 -10.09 2.37
C SER A 26 -6.14 -9.72 2.73
N PHE A 27 -7.12 -10.43 2.16
CA PHE A 27 -8.53 -10.30 2.48
C PHE A 27 -8.90 -11.46 3.42
N GLY A 28 -9.37 -11.17 4.63
CA GLY A 28 -9.64 -12.17 5.69
C GLY A 28 -10.67 -13.26 5.34
N PRO A 29 -10.96 -14.21 6.24
CA PRO A 29 -11.77 -15.40 5.93
C PRO A 29 -13.20 -15.10 5.44
N ASP A 30 -13.73 -13.91 5.73
CA ASP A 30 -15.08 -13.47 5.33
C ASP A 30 -15.09 -12.63 4.03
N THR A 31 -14.07 -12.80 3.19
CA THR A 31 -13.86 -11.99 1.98
C THR A 31 -13.58 -12.82 0.74
N SER A 32 -14.20 -14.00 0.66
CA SER A 32 -14.65 -14.47 -0.63
C SER A 32 -15.41 -13.31 -1.28
N PRO A 33 -14.96 -12.75 -2.43
CA PRO A 33 -15.78 -11.79 -3.15
C PRO A 33 -17.09 -12.51 -3.42
N ASP A 34 -18.21 -11.99 -2.91
CA ASP A 34 -19.53 -12.51 -3.27
C ASP A 34 -19.54 -12.62 -4.80
N ALA A 35 -19.75 -13.83 -5.31
CA ALA A 35 -19.71 -14.10 -6.74
C ALA A 35 -20.77 -13.28 -7.50
N SER A 36 -21.79 -12.78 -6.77
CA SER A 36 -22.83 -11.89 -7.28
C SER A 36 -22.47 -10.39 -7.27
N ALA A 37 -21.37 -9.99 -6.62
CA ALA A 37 -20.98 -8.59 -6.53
C ALA A 37 -20.55 -8.06 -7.91
N ARG A 38 -21.41 -7.20 -8.49
CA ARG A 38 -21.04 -6.36 -9.64
C ARG A 38 -19.90 -5.43 -9.23
N ARG A 39 -18.87 -5.35 -10.07
CA ARG A 39 -17.64 -4.60 -9.83
C ARG A 39 -17.40 -3.65 -10.98
N VAL A 40 -17.04 -2.42 -10.65
CA VAL A 40 -16.55 -1.46 -11.63
C VAL A 40 -15.04 -1.35 -11.49
N PHE A 41 -14.34 -1.54 -12.61
CA PHE A 41 -12.92 -1.24 -12.75
C PHE A 41 -12.79 0.12 -13.43
N THR A 42 -12.33 1.12 -12.68
CA THR A 42 -12.23 2.49 -13.21
C THR A 42 -11.16 3.27 -12.47
N SER A 43 -10.58 4.25 -13.16
CA SER A 43 -9.56 5.17 -12.66
C SER A 43 -10.10 6.60 -12.42
N GLY A 44 -11.41 6.83 -12.61
CA GLY A 44 -12.03 8.16 -12.60
C GLY A 44 -12.74 8.56 -11.30
N LEU A 45 -12.89 9.87 -11.09
CA LEU A 45 -13.62 10.46 -9.94
C LEU A 45 -15.11 10.08 -9.88
N ASP A 46 -15.69 9.69 -11.02
CA ASP A 46 -17.09 9.23 -11.13
C ASP A 46 -17.30 7.77 -10.72
N ALA A 47 -16.23 7.05 -10.33
CA ALA A 47 -16.29 5.65 -9.95
C ALA A 47 -17.37 5.35 -8.92
N TRP A 48 -17.53 6.25 -7.95
CA TRP A 48 -18.52 6.13 -6.87
C TRP A 48 -19.95 6.25 -7.37
N ARG A 49 -20.19 7.22 -8.25
CA ARG A 49 -21.52 7.48 -8.81
C ARG A 49 -21.95 6.32 -9.71
N ILE A 50 -21.07 5.92 -10.62
CA ILE A 50 -21.32 4.81 -11.55
C ILE A 50 -21.52 3.51 -10.78
N ALA A 51 -20.70 3.22 -9.76
CA ALA A 51 -20.88 2.03 -8.94
C ALA A 51 -22.26 1.98 -8.27
N ARG A 52 -22.77 3.12 -7.78
CA ARG A 52 -24.11 3.21 -7.19
C ARG A 52 -25.22 3.04 -8.22
N GLU A 53 -25.10 3.73 -9.35
CA GLU A 53 -26.07 3.62 -10.47
C GLU A 53 -26.18 2.18 -10.99
N GLU A 54 -25.06 1.46 -11.02
CA GLU A 54 -24.99 0.07 -11.48
C GLU A 54 -25.30 -0.97 -10.38
N GLY A 55 -25.62 -0.53 -9.16
CA GLY A 55 -25.91 -1.41 -8.02
C GLY A 55 -24.72 -2.26 -7.57
N CYS A 56 -23.49 -1.77 -7.77
CA CYS A 56 -22.27 -2.44 -7.34
C CYS A 56 -22.07 -2.30 -5.83
N SER A 57 -21.58 -3.36 -5.18
CA SER A 57 -21.20 -3.32 -3.76
C SER A 57 -19.73 -2.95 -3.54
N ALA A 58 -18.94 -2.85 -4.62
CA ALA A 58 -17.50 -2.64 -4.56
C ALA A 58 -16.91 -1.94 -5.79
N VAL A 59 -15.86 -1.15 -5.54
CA VAL A 59 -15.01 -0.50 -6.55
C VAL A 59 -13.59 -1.03 -6.43
N VAL A 60 -13.00 -1.43 -7.56
CA VAL A 60 -11.62 -1.91 -7.62
C VAL A 60 -10.75 -0.87 -8.32
N LEU A 61 -9.73 -0.38 -7.62
CA LEU A 61 -8.82 0.67 -8.09
C LEU A 61 -7.43 0.11 -8.37
N GLY A 62 -6.81 0.59 -9.44
CA GLY A 62 -5.48 0.16 -9.90
C GLY A 62 -4.29 0.70 -9.09
N HIS A 63 -4.52 1.22 -7.88
CA HIS A 63 -3.46 1.82 -7.07
C HIS A 63 -2.40 0.79 -6.67
N HIS A 64 -1.15 1.08 -7.01
CA HIS A 64 0.00 0.23 -6.69
C HIS A 64 0.72 0.69 -5.42
N ARG A 65 1.73 -0.07 -4.99
CA ARG A 65 2.51 0.21 -3.78
C ARG A 65 3.08 1.63 -3.77
N ASP A 66 3.58 2.08 -4.91
CA ASP A 66 4.19 3.41 -5.04
C ASP A 66 3.14 4.54 -4.88
N ASP A 67 1.88 4.37 -5.34
CA ASP A 67 0.80 5.33 -5.10
C ASP A 67 0.46 5.49 -3.61
N ILE A 68 0.46 4.36 -2.89
CA ILE A 68 0.21 4.30 -1.44
C ILE A 68 1.31 5.08 -0.70
N LEU A 69 2.57 4.90 -1.13
CA LEU A 69 3.69 5.61 -0.54
C LEU A 69 3.65 7.11 -0.85
N GLU A 70 3.35 7.49 -2.10
CA GLU A 70 3.14 8.88 -2.49
C GLU A 70 2.04 9.54 -1.64
N THR A 71 0.90 8.87 -1.48
CA THR A 71 -0.20 9.40 -0.67
C THR A 71 0.16 9.50 0.80
N PHE A 72 0.94 8.56 1.34
CA PHE A 72 1.46 8.67 2.69
C PHE A 72 2.31 9.94 2.87
N PHE A 73 3.24 10.20 1.96
CA PHE A 73 4.10 11.39 2.06
C PHE A 73 3.34 12.68 1.82
N MET A 74 2.34 12.68 0.93
CA MET A 74 1.42 13.81 0.77
C MET A 74 0.69 14.12 2.08
N ASN A 75 0.12 13.11 2.74
CA ASN A 75 -0.54 13.28 4.03
C ASN A 75 0.43 13.67 5.14
N LEU A 76 1.67 13.18 5.10
CA LEU A 76 2.70 13.51 6.08
C LEU A 76 3.14 14.97 5.96
N PHE A 77 3.52 15.41 4.76
CA PHE A 77 4.10 16.73 4.53
C PHE A 77 3.08 17.85 4.48
N HIS A 78 1.88 17.59 3.97
CA HIS A 78 0.85 18.63 3.76
C HIS A 78 -0.35 18.47 4.68
N GLY A 79 -0.66 17.25 5.13
CA GLY A 79 -1.82 16.97 5.98
C GLY A 79 -1.50 16.82 7.47
N GLY A 80 -0.22 16.70 7.86
CA GLY A 80 0.18 16.40 9.23
C GLY A 80 -0.35 15.06 9.76
N ARG A 81 -0.65 14.10 8.87
CA ARG A 81 -1.32 12.83 9.21
C ARG A 81 -0.45 11.64 8.83
N ARG A 82 -0.37 10.66 9.73
CA ARG A 82 0.17 9.32 9.43
C ARG A 82 -0.92 8.45 8.79
N ALA A 83 -1.35 8.82 7.59
CA ALA A 83 -2.43 8.16 6.89
C ALA A 83 -2.02 7.82 5.45
N THR A 84 -2.52 6.70 4.94
CA THR A 84 -2.29 6.26 3.56
C THR A 84 -3.59 5.69 2.98
N MET A 85 -3.48 4.96 1.88
CA MET A 85 -4.55 4.27 1.18
C MET A 85 -4.50 2.77 1.47
N PRO A 86 -5.25 2.24 2.48
CA PRO A 86 -5.18 0.84 2.83
C PRO A 86 -5.70 -0.07 1.70
N PRO A 87 -5.29 -1.36 1.62
CA PRO A 87 -5.70 -2.27 0.55
C PRO A 87 -7.22 -2.50 0.45
N LYS A 88 -7.91 -2.40 1.59
CA LYS A 88 -9.36 -2.47 1.72
C LYS A 88 -9.85 -1.31 2.58
N LEU A 89 -10.91 -0.64 2.14
CA LEU A 89 -11.54 0.47 2.88
C LEU A 89 -13.05 0.45 2.64
N VAL A 90 -13.84 0.89 3.61
CA VAL A 90 -15.26 1.22 3.39
C VAL A 90 -15.33 2.72 3.14
N ASN A 91 -16.07 3.14 2.13
CA ASN A 91 -16.25 4.56 1.87
C ASN A 91 -16.95 5.28 3.05
N GLU A 92 -16.90 6.61 3.07
CA GLU A 92 -17.53 7.40 4.15
C GLU A 92 -19.04 7.18 4.26
N GLY A 93 -19.72 6.86 3.15
CA GLY A 93 -21.15 6.55 3.12
C GLY A 93 -21.51 5.17 3.68
N GLY A 94 -20.53 4.30 3.96
CA GLY A 94 -20.76 2.95 4.48
C GLY A 94 -21.34 1.96 3.46
N ASP A 95 -21.61 2.39 2.24
CA ASP A 95 -22.37 1.64 1.23
C ASP A 95 -21.49 0.91 0.20
N LEU A 96 -20.21 1.27 0.09
CA LEU A 96 -19.29 0.71 -0.91
C LEU A 96 -17.96 0.27 -0.31
N PHE A 97 -17.52 -0.92 -0.74
CA PHE A 97 -16.14 -1.36 -0.52
C PHE A 97 -15.19 -0.82 -1.58
N LEU A 98 -13.98 -0.46 -1.13
CA LEU A 98 -12.85 -0.09 -1.96
C LEU A 98 -11.80 -1.18 -1.88
N TYR A 99 -11.35 -1.66 -3.04
CA TYR A 99 -10.29 -2.65 -3.15
C TYR A 99 -9.12 -2.12 -3.97
N ARG A 100 -7.90 -2.32 -3.47
CA ARG A 100 -6.64 -1.99 -4.14
C ARG A 100 -5.76 -3.25 -4.23
N PRO A 101 -6.04 -4.17 -5.16
CA PRO A 101 -5.34 -5.46 -5.24
C PRO A 101 -3.84 -5.32 -5.54
N LEU A 102 -3.42 -4.20 -6.10
CA LEU A 102 -2.02 -3.92 -6.44
C LEU A 102 -1.25 -3.19 -5.31
N ALA A 103 -1.85 -3.05 -4.12
CA ALA A 103 -1.27 -2.29 -3.00
C ALA A 103 0.16 -2.69 -2.58
N HIS A 104 0.59 -3.92 -2.89
CA HIS A 104 1.93 -4.41 -2.57
C HIS A 104 2.82 -4.60 -3.81
N VAL A 105 2.33 -4.27 -5.01
CA VAL A 105 3.03 -4.42 -6.28
C VAL A 105 3.74 -3.12 -6.64
N ALA A 106 4.99 -3.22 -7.11
CA ALA A 106 5.76 -2.06 -7.55
C ALA A 106 5.23 -1.50 -8.88
N GLU A 107 5.27 -0.18 -9.07
CA GLU A 107 4.95 0.46 -10.36
C GLU A 107 5.75 -0.14 -11.52
N ALA A 108 7.05 -0.35 -11.33
CA ALA A 108 7.93 -0.96 -12.32
C ALA A 108 7.48 -2.36 -12.74
N ASP A 109 6.89 -3.12 -11.82
CA ASP A 109 6.42 -4.47 -12.09
C ASP A 109 5.07 -4.47 -12.80
N CYS A 110 4.18 -3.53 -12.47
CA CYS A 110 2.96 -3.26 -13.24
C CYS A 110 3.29 -2.92 -14.71
N GLY A 111 4.29 -2.05 -14.93
CA GLY A 111 4.72 -1.68 -16.27
C GLY A 111 5.40 -2.81 -17.06
N LYS A 112 6.10 -3.74 -16.40
CA LYS A 112 6.61 -4.96 -17.05
C LYS A 112 5.47 -5.89 -17.45
N PHE A 113 4.48 -6.07 -16.58
CA PHE A 113 3.31 -6.90 -16.85
C PHE A 113 2.49 -6.40 -18.03
N ALA A 114 2.17 -5.10 -18.03
CA ALA A 114 1.38 -4.50 -19.10
C ALA A 114 2.07 -4.68 -20.46
N ARG A 115 3.39 -4.47 -20.53
CA ARG A 115 4.18 -4.72 -21.75
C ARG A 115 4.21 -6.19 -22.15
N ALA A 116 4.38 -7.11 -21.21
CA ALA A 116 4.44 -8.54 -21.49
C ALA A 116 3.10 -9.10 -22.00
N MET A 117 1.98 -8.51 -21.57
CA MET A 117 0.62 -8.91 -21.93
C MET A 117 0.03 -8.08 -23.08
N ASP A 118 0.81 -7.18 -23.66
CA ASP A 118 0.38 -6.24 -24.70
C ASP A 118 -0.86 -5.42 -24.31
N TYR A 119 -0.94 -5.04 -23.03
CA TYR A 119 -2.02 -4.18 -22.56
C TYR A 119 -1.74 -2.72 -22.90
N PRO A 120 -2.76 -1.97 -23.37
CA PRO A 120 -2.61 -0.54 -23.62
C PRO A 120 -2.36 0.19 -22.30
N ILE A 121 -1.19 0.82 -22.17
CA ILE A 121 -0.86 1.66 -21.01
C ILE A 121 -1.43 3.05 -21.28
N ILE A 122 -2.62 3.32 -20.74
CA ILE A 122 -3.19 4.66 -20.72
C ILE A 122 -2.67 5.34 -19.45
N LEU A 123 -1.59 6.11 -19.59
CA LEU A 123 -1.18 7.02 -18.54
C LEU A 123 -2.28 8.06 -18.42
N CYS A 124 -3.03 8.06 -17.31
CA CYS A 124 -3.84 9.19 -16.90
C CYS A 124 -2.89 10.33 -16.48
N GLY A 125 -2.13 10.84 -17.45
CA GLY A 125 -1.24 11.97 -17.27
C GLY A 125 -2.07 13.22 -17.06
N SER A 126 -1.65 14.04 -16.09
CA SER A 126 -1.99 15.48 -15.90
C SER A 126 -2.95 15.90 -14.78
N ARG A 127 -3.46 15.01 -13.92
CA ARG A 127 -4.17 15.46 -12.69
C ARG A 127 -3.41 15.23 -11.38
N ASP A 128 -2.13 14.92 -11.46
CA ASP A 128 -1.27 14.89 -10.29
C ASP A 128 -0.78 16.32 -10.04
N GLY A 129 -1.37 16.98 -9.04
CA GLY A 129 -0.95 18.34 -8.64
C GLY A 129 0.55 18.41 -8.38
N LEU A 130 1.12 19.62 -8.50
CA LEU A 130 2.56 19.91 -8.36
C LEU A 130 3.21 19.18 -7.16
N GLN A 131 2.50 19.09 -6.04
CA GLN A 131 2.95 18.42 -4.82
C GLN A 131 3.18 16.91 -5.01
N ARG A 132 2.31 16.21 -5.74
CA ARG A 132 2.45 14.77 -5.97
C ARG A 132 3.67 14.47 -6.83
N GLN A 133 3.92 15.28 -7.85
CA GLN A 133 5.12 15.18 -8.67
C GLN A 133 6.39 15.41 -7.86
N GLN A 134 6.40 16.41 -6.96
CA GLN A 134 7.52 16.66 -6.05
C GLN A 134 7.80 15.47 -5.13
N VAL A 135 6.76 14.90 -4.50
CA VAL A 135 6.89 13.70 -3.66
C VAL A 135 7.44 12.52 -4.48
N LYS A 136 6.94 12.30 -5.69
CA LYS A 136 7.44 11.24 -6.57
C LYS A 136 8.92 11.40 -6.86
N GLN A 137 9.37 12.61 -7.20
CA GLN A 137 10.79 12.91 -7.44
C GLN A 137 11.67 12.64 -6.21
N ILE A 138 11.20 12.97 -5.01
CA ILE A 138 11.91 12.67 -3.75
C ILE A 138 12.03 11.15 -3.57
N LEU A 139 10.94 10.41 -3.76
CA LEU A 139 10.92 8.95 -3.67
C LEU A 139 11.82 8.29 -4.71
N ASP A 140 11.85 8.79 -5.94
CA ASP A 140 12.75 8.34 -7.01
C ASP A 140 14.22 8.62 -6.66
N GLY A 141 14.49 9.78 -6.06
CA GLY A 141 15.82 10.14 -5.56
C GLY A 141 16.32 9.17 -4.50
N TRP A 142 15.50 8.87 -3.49
CA TRP A 142 15.88 7.93 -2.44
C TRP A 142 16.05 6.50 -2.92
N GLU A 143 15.20 6.04 -3.85
CA GLU A 143 15.34 4.71 -4.44
C GLU A 143 16.63 4.60 -5.27
N ARG A 144 16.98 5.64 -6.04
CA ARG A 144 18.26 5.69 -6.79
C ARG A 144 19.48 5.69 -5.87
N ASN A 145 19.43 6.45 -4.78
CA ASN A 145 20.54 6.55 -3.83
C ASN A 145 20.65 5.33 -2.90
N SER A 146 19.57 4.59 -2.71
CA SER A 146 19.51 3.40 -1.86
C SER A 146 18.45 2.44 -2.40
N PRO A 147 18.82 1.54 -3.33
CA PRO A 147 17.88 0.57 -3.88
C PRO A 147 17.17 -0.27 -2.80
N GLY A 148 15.86 -0.42 -2.92
CA GLY A 148 15.00 -1.09 -1.94
C GLY A 148 14.45 -0.18 -0.84
N ARG A 149 14.79 1.12 -0.83
CA ARG A 149 14.31 2.07 0.19
C ARG A 149 12.79 2.16 0.22
N ARG A 150 12.11 2.15 -0.93
CA ARG A 150 10.64 2.18 -0.99
C ARG A 150 10.02 0.98 -0.28
N GLN A 151 10.60 -0.21 -0.44
CA GLN A 151 10.12 -1.41 0.24
C GLN A 151 10.28 -1.30 1.76
N VAL A 152 11.39 -0.72 2.22
CA VAL A 152 11.61 -0.47 3.66
C VAL A 152 10.57 0.52 4.20
N MET A 153 10.29 1.61 3.47
CA MET A 153 9.29 2.60 3.88
C MET A 153 7.88 1.99 3.96
N VAL A 154 7.48 1.21 2.97
CA VAL A 154 6.17 0.51 2.98
C VAL A 154 6.11 -0.50 4.13
N ARG A 155 7.20 -1.21 4.41
CA ARG A 155 7.28 -2.09 5.58
C ARG A 155 7.08 -1.31 6.87
N ALA A 156 7.63 -0.11 7.01
CA ALA A 156 7.42 0.73 8.19
C ALA A 156 5.94 1.08 8.41
N LEU A 157 5.18 1.33 7.33
CA LEU A 157 3.73 1.60 7.41
C LEU A 157 2.94 0.41 7.99
N MET A 158 3.42 -0.82 7.81
CA MET A 158 2.79 -2.03 8.35
C MET A 158 3.29 -2.39 9.76
N ASN A 159 4.28 -1.68 10.29
CA ASN A 159 4.95 -2.01 11.55
C ASN A 159 4.91 -0.83 12.54
N ALA A 160 3.70 -0.41 12.92
CA ALA A 160 3.51 0.66 13.89
C ALA A 160 3.45 0.12 15.33
N ARG A 161 4.13 0.78 16.26
CA ARG A 161 4.05 0.51 17.70
C ARG A 161 3.30 1.64 18.39
N HIS A 162 2.06 1.40 18.84
CA HIS A 162 1.20 2.43 19.44
C HIS A 162 1.88 3.21 20.58
N SER A 163 2.62 2.54 21.46
CA SER A 163 3.36 3.18 22.56
C SER A 163 4.51 4.11 22.14
N HIS A 164 4.95 4.05 20.88
CA HIS A 164 6.01 4.89 20.33
C HIS A 164 5.44 6.00 19.43
N LEU A 165 4.11 6.12 19.38
CA LEU A 165 3.41 7.18 18.66
C LEU A 165 2.92 8.23 19.67
N LEU A 166 2.96 9.51 19.29
CA LEU A 166 2.58 10.62 20.18
C LEU A 166 1.04 10.82 20.28
N ASP A 167 0.28 9.73 20.34
CA ASP A 167 -1.18 9.77 20.34
C ASP A 167 -1.74 9.11 21.61
N PRO A 168 -2.19 9.90 22.60
CA PRO A 168 -2.76 9.39 23.85
C PRO A 168 -4.06 8.58 23.65
N ALA A 169 -4.77 8.77 22.53
CA ALA A 169 -5.95 7.96 22.23
C ALA A 169 -5.57 6.54 21.74
N LEU A 170 -4.35 6.38 21.21
CA LEU A 170 -3.82 5.07 20.80
C LEU A 170 -3.05 4.36 21.91
N PHE A 171 -2.50 5.09 22.88
CA PHE A 171 -1.77 4.52 24.01
C PHE A 171 -1.92 5.39 25.26
N ASP A 172 -2.29 4.78 26.38
CA ASP A 172 -2.41 5.49 27.66
C ASP A 172 -1.02 5.74 28.27
N PHE A 173 -0.49 6.94 28.01
CA PHE A 173 0.77 7.39 28.60
C PHE A 173 0.61 7.83 30.06
N ALA A 174 -0.59 8.26 30.47
CA ALA A 174 -0.82 8.79 31.81
C ALA A 174 -0.86 7.66 32.85
N GLY A 175 -1.41 6.50 32.46
CA GLY A 175 -1.44 5.27 33.27
C GLY A 175 -0.18 4.39 33.17
N LEU A 176 0.92 4.89 32.61
CA LEU A 176 2.13 4.08 32.41
C LEU A 176 2.88 3.87 33.73
N GLU A 177 2.82 2.64 34.25
CA GLU A 177 3.52 2.25 35.48
C GLU A 177 4.81 1.47 35.19
N ARG A 178 5.84 1.67 36.03
CA ARG A 178 7.02 0.81 36.04
C ARG A 178 6.64 -0.55 36.62
N ARG A 179 6.82 -1.63 35.86
CA ARG A 179 6.78 -2.98 36.44
C ARG A 179 7.82 -3.05 37.56
N ALA A 180 7.39 -3.36 38.78
CA ALA A 180 8.30 -3.76 39.83
C ALA A 180 8.91 -5.11 39.42
N GLU A 181 10.25 -5.18 39.40
CA GLU A 181 10.99 -6.41 39.19
C GLU A 181 10.68 -7.37 40.34
N THR A 182 9.80 -8.36 40.12
CA THR A 182 9.87 -9.61 40.86
C THR A 182 10.68 -10.59 40.04
N ALA A 183 12.01 -10.47 40.12
CA ALA A 183 12.91 -11.52 39.68
C ALA A 183 13.05 -12.55 40.82
N PRO A 184 12.83 -13.85 40.58
CA PRO A 184 13.50 -14.90 41.35
C PRO A 184 15.00 -14.84 41.05
N ASP A 185 15.81 -15.03 42.09
CA ASP A 185 17.24 -14.74 42.26
C ASP A 185 18.22 -15.59 41.40
N ASP A 186 17.91 -15.96 40.15
CA ASP A 186 18.79 -16.85 39.36
C ASP A 186 18.77 -16.59 37.83
N ALA A 187 19.12 -15.38 37.39
CA ALA A 187 19.42 -15.12 35.97
C ALA A 187 20.76 -14.38 35.80
N PRO A 188 21.60 -14.78 34.81
CA PRO A 188 22.96 -14.30 34.69
C PRO A 188 22.98 -12.82 34.28
N ARG A 189 23.73 -12.01 35.02
CA ARG A 189 23.92 -10.59 34.74
C ARG A 189 24.91 -10.44 33.57
N LEU A 190 24.52 -9.66 32.56
CA LEU A 190 25.44 -9.21 31.52
C LEU A 190 26.47 -8.29 32.18
N SER A 191 27.73 -8.71 32.19
CA SER A 191 28.84 -7.80 32.45
C SER A 191 28.92 -6.79 31.32
N GLU A 192 28.76 -5.51 31.62
CA GLU A 192 29.16 -4.45 30.69
C GLU A 192 30.64 -4.65 30.37
N SER A 193 30.93 -4.97 29.11
CA SER A 193 32.29 -4.96 28.58
C SER A 193 32.27 -4.17 27.28
N HIS A 194 32.84 -2.96 27.39
CA HIS A 194 33.38 -2.05 26.39
C HIS A 194 32.44 -1.43 25.34
#